data_AF-A0A235F5P3-F1
#
_entry.id   AF-A0A235F5P3-F1
#
_cell.length_a   1.000
_cell.length_b   1.000
_cell.length_c   1.000
_cell.angle_alpha   90.00
_cell.angle_beta   90.00
_cell.angle_gamma   90.00
#
_symmetry.space_group_name_H-M   'P 1'
#
loop_
_entity.id
_entity.type
_entity.pdbx_description
1 polymer ?
#
loop_
_entity_poly.entity_id
_entity_poly.type
_entity_poly.pdbx_seq_one_letter_code
_entity_poly.pdbx_strand_id
1 'polypeptide(L)'
;MKFSRLLIFALLIGTIALSGCTFTQTKDESYIIWGENMNDRELRESLIKRLDDANLDYKIDKENNVLIKKSDMKKATMCCT
;
A
#
# COMPACT_ATOMS: atom_id res chain seq x y z
N MET A 1 -50.44 -16.13 -12.26
CA MET A 1 -49.44 -15.11 -12.69
C MET A 1 -48.81 -14.27 -11.56
N LYS A 2 -49.17 -14.44 -10.27
CA LYS A 2 -48.58 -13.66 -9.15
C LYS A 2 -47.22 -14.20 -8.65
N PHE A 3 -47.03 -15.53 -8.68
CA PHE A 3 -45.79 -16.19 -8.25
C PHE A 3 -44.57 -15.84 -9.13
N SER A 4 -44.78 -15.63 -10.43
CA SER A 4 -43.70 -15.28 -11.37
C SER A 4 -43.07 -13.91 -11.07
N ARG A 5 -43.86 -12.94 -10.57
CA ARG A 5 -43.35 -11.60 -10.23
C ARG A 5 -42.48 -11.63 -8.97
N LEU A 6 -42.83 -12.45 -7.96
CA LEU A 6 -42.05 -12.62 -6.73
C LEU A 6 -40.67 -13.25 -6.99
N LEU A 7 -40.60 -14.23 -7.90
CA LEU A 7 -39.33 -14.86 -8.29
C LEU A 7 -38.39 -13.88 -9.01
N ILE A 8 -38.92 -13.00 -9.85
CA ILE A 8 -38.13 -11.99 -10.58
C ILE A 8 -37.57 -10.94 -9.61
N PHE A 9 -38.37 -10.49 -8.64
CA PHE A 9 -37.90 -9.55 -7.61
C PHE A 9 -36.83 -10.16 -6.69
N ALA A 10 -36.98 -11.43 -6.31
CA ALA A 10 -35.96 -12.13 -5.51
C ALA A 10 -34.63 -12.28 -6.28
N LEU A 11 -34.71 -12.54 -7.60
CA LEU A 11 -33.53 -12.65 -8.46
C LEU A 11 -32.79 -11.30 -8.61
N LEU A 12 -33.54 -10.19 -8.73
CA LEU A 12 -32.99 -8.83 -8.83
C LEU A 12 -32.30 -8.35 -7.55
N ILE A 13 -32.80 -8.73 -6.37
CA ILE A 13 -32.17 -8.37 -5.10
C ILE A 13 -30.89 -9.19 -4.87
N GLY A 14 -30.86 -10.44 -5.33
CA GLY A 14 -29.69 -11.32 -5.23
C GLY A 14 -28.47 -10.83 -6.02
N THR A 15 -28.66 -10.16 -7.16
CA THR A 15 -27.53 -9.71 -8.01
C THR A 15 -26.82 -8.46 -7.49
N ILE A 16 -27.50 -7.62 -6.69
CA ILE A 16 -26.92 -6.39 -6.11
C ILE A 16 -25.99 -6.73 -4.93
N ALA A 17 -26.20 -7.88 -4.26
CA ALA A 17 -25.37 -8.31 -3.15
C ALA A 17 -23.98 -8.84 -3.58
N LEU A 18 -23.78 -9.20 -4.85
CA LEU A 18 -22.51 -9.76 -5.33
C LEU A 18 -21.56 -8.75 -6.01
N SER A 19 -21.99 -7.52 -6.27
CA SER A 19 -21.15 -6.51 -6.93
C SER A 19 -20.26 -5.71 -5.95
N GLY A 20 -20.33 -5.98 -4.64
CA GLY A 20 -19.61 -5.23 -3.60
C GLY A 20 -18.18 -5.69 -3.28
N CYS A 21 -17.69 -6.79 -3.88
CA CYS A 21 -16.42 -7.43 -3.48
C CYS A 21 -15.26 -7.28 -4.48
N THR A 22 -15.24 -6.25 -5.33
CA THR A 22 -14.13 -6.04 -6.29
C THR A 22 -13.57 -4.63 -6.30
N PHE A 23 -13.61 -3.93 -5.16
CA PHE A 23 -12.88 -2.67 -4.99
C PHE A 23 -11.81 -2.77 -3.89
N THR A 24 -10.89 -3.71 -4.06
CA THR A 24 -9.52 -3.48 -3.60
C THR A 24 -8.72 -3.19 -4.86
N GLN A 25 -8.71 -1.92 -5.29
CA GLN A 25 -7.53 -1.40 -5.96
C GLN A 25 -6.40 -1.54 -4.93
N THR A 26 -5.73 -2.68 -4.92
CA THR A 26 -4.34 -2.74 -4.51
C THR A 26 -3.63 -1.76 -5.44
N LYS A 27 -3.59 -0.49 -5.03
CA LYS A 27 -2.49 0.39 -5.43
C LYS A 27 -1.27 -0.48 -5.24
N ASP A 28 -0.56 -0.71 -6.34
CA ASP A 28 0.70 -1.41 -6.37
C ASP A 28 1.64 -0.62 -5.45
N GLU A 29 1.58 -0.90 -4.13
CA GLU A 29 2.48 -0.40 -3.11
C GLU A 29 3.81 -1.13 -3.30
N SER A 30 4.39 -0.97 -4.48
CA SER A 30 5.72 -1.45 -4.77
C SER A 30 6.69 -0.67 -3.89
N TYR A 31 7.43 -1.39 -3.06
CA TYR A 31 8.51 -0.84 -2.26
C TYR A 31 9.81 -0.99 -3.05
N ILE A 32 10.69 0.01 -2.94
CA ILE A 32 12.04 0.00 -3.52
C ILE A 32 13.08 0.10 -2.40
N ILE A 33 14.27 -0.46 -2.62
CA ILE A 33 15.41 -0.30 -1.71
C ILE A 33 15.90 1.15 -1.81
N TRP A 34 15.87 1.85 -0.69
CA TRP A 34 16.38 3.21 -0.54
C TRP A 34 17.76 3.24 0.12
N GLY A 35 17.97 2.38 1.12
CA GLY A 35 19.28 2.12 1.72
C GLY A 35 19.55 0.62 1.76
N GLU A 36 20.67 0.19 1.19
CA GLU A 36 21.05 -1.22 1.10
C GLU A 36 21.94 -1.63 2.27
N ASN A 37 21.68 -2.81 2.85
CA ASN A 37 22.52 -3.47 3.85
C ASN A 37 22.96 -2.55 5.01
N MET A 38 22.02 -1.79 5.56
CA MET A 38 22.27 -0.76 6.58
C MET A 38 22.51 -1.40 7.96
N ASN A 39 23.63 -2.13 8.12
CA ASN A 39 23.99 -2.82 9.36
C ASN A 39 24.47 -1.87 10.46
N ASP A 40 25.06 -0.73 10.07
CA ASP A 40 25.40 0.33 11.01
C ASP A 40 24.12 0.96 11.54
N ARG A 41 23.94 0.86 12.86
CA ARG A 41 22.73 1.33 13.53
C ARG A 41 22.60 2.85 13.47
N GLU A 42 23.68 3.60 13.66
CA GLU A 42 23.63 5.07 13.66
C GLU A 42 23.32 5.60 12.27
N LEU A 43 23.94 5.03 11.23
CA LEU A 43 23.65 5.40 9.84
C LEU A 43 22.19 5.07 9.48
N ARG A 44 21.68 3.92 9.93
CA ARG A 44 20.29 3.53 9.69
C ARG A 44 19.30 4.44 10.42
N GLU A 45 19.53 4.74 11.69
CA GLU A 45 18.69 5.65 12.48
C GLU A 45 18.71 7.07 11.89
N SER A 46 19.86 7.55 11.41
CA SER A 46 19.98 8.83 10.73
C SER A 46 19.18 8.88 9.41
N LEU A 47 19.21 7.81 8.62
CA LEU A 47 18.38 7.69 7.40
C LEU A 47 16.89 7.69 7.74
N ILE A 48 16.49 6.88 8.72
CA ILE A 48 15.10 6.78 9.19
C ILE A 48 14.58 8.14 9.64
N LYS A 49 15.37 8.86 10.45
CA LYS A 49 14.99 10.19 10.94
C LYS A 49 14.69 11.15 9.79
N ARG A 50 15.49 11.14 8.71
CA ARG A 50 15.24 11.98 7.53
C ARG A 50 13.92 11.60 6.83
N LEU A 51 13.60 10.31 6.75
CA LEU A 51 12.34 9.83 6.18
C LEU A 51 11.14 10.23 7.06
N ASP A 52 11.28 10.12 8.38
CA ASP A 52 10.27 10.55 9.36
C ASP A 52 10.03 12.07 9.32
N ASP A 53 11.11 12.86 9.32
CA ASP A 53 11.04 14.33 9.21
C ASP A 53 10.36 14.76 7.90
N ALA A 54 10.49 13.95 6.83
CA ALA A 54 9.81 14.15 5.56
C ALA A 54 8.41 13.53 5.50
N ASN A 55 7.93 12.87 6.56
CA ASN A 55 6.66 12.15 6.63
C ASN A 55 6.52 11.15 5.47
N LEU A 56 7.54 10.29 5.31
CA LEU A 56 7.61 9.20 4.33
C LEU A 56 7.53 7.85 5.03
N ASP A 57 6.63 6.99 4.57
CA ASP A 57 6.52 5.62 5.09
C ASP A 57 7.74 4.80 4.66
N TYR A 58 8.28 4.01 5.60
CA TYR A 58 9.39 3.11 5.33
C TYR A 58 9.19 1.72 5.95
N LYS A 59 9.94 0.74 5.44
CA LYS A 59 10.04 -0.62 5.99
C LYS A 59 11.51 -1.00 6.12
N ILE A 60 11.81 -1.91 7.04
CA ILE A 60 13.12 -2.54 7.14
C ILE A 60 12.93 -4.03 6.88
N ASP A 61 13.68 -4.60 5.94
CA ASP A 61 13.62 -6.02 5.66
C ASP A 61 14.61 -6.84 6.50
N LYS A 62 14.67 -8.15 6.25
CA LYS A 62 15.52 -9.08 6.99
C LYS A 62 17.01 -8.90 6.72
N GLU A 63 17.36 -8.22 5.62
CA GLU A 63 18.75 -7.92 5.22
C GLU A 63 19.17 -6.52 5.69
N ASN A 64 18.39 -5.89 6.57
CA ASN A 64 18.57 -4.51 7.02
C ASN A 64 18.53 -3.48 5.87
N ASN A 65 17.84 -3.78 4.77
CA ASN A 65 17.55 -2.76 3.77
C ASN A 65 16.45 -1.83 4.29
N VAL A 66 16.56 -0.53 4.02
CA VAL A 66 15.49 0.45 4.24
C VAL A 66 14.74 0.62 2.93
N LEU A 67 13.45 0.34 2.94
CA LEU A 67 12.58 0.40 1.77
C LEU A 67 11.57 1.54 1.90
N ILE A 68 11.28 2.21 0.79
CA ILE A 68 10.24 3.25 0.69
C ILE A 68 9.24 2.88 -0.42
N LYS A 69 8.05 3.48 -0.40
CA LYS A 69 7.10 3.35 -1.51
C LYS A 69 7.71 3.95 -2.78
N LYS A 70 7.58 3.27 -3.91
CA LYS A 70 8.05 3.75 -5.22
C LYS A 70 7.48 5.12 -5.58
N SER A 71 6.24 5.42 -5.15
CA SER A 71 5.59 6.72 -5.32
C SER A 71 6.35 7.87 -4.65
N ASP A 72 7.12 7.56 -3.60
CA ASP A 72 7.75 8.54 -2.74
C ASP A 72 9.21 8.78 -3.12
N MET A 73 9.75 8.02 -4.08
CA MET A 73 11.13 8.11 -4.55
C MET A 73 11.54 9.55 -4.88
N LYS A 74 10.70 10.27 -5.65
CA LYS A 74 11.00 11.66 -6.03
C LYS A 74 11.12 12.58 -4.82
N LYS A 75 10.27 12.39 -3.81
CA LYS A 75 10.29 13.18 -2.58
C LYS A 75 11.51 12.81 -1.74
N ALA A 76 11.79 11.51 -1.58
CA ALA A 76 12.96 10.99 -0.88
C ALA A 76 14.28 11.54 -1.47
N THR A 77 14.43 11.58 -2.79
CA THR A 77 15.61 12.16 -3.46
C THR A 77 15.79 13.66 -3.17
N MET A 78 14.70 14.40 -2.92
CA MET A 78 14.79 15.84 -2.66
C MET A 78 15.16 16.15 -1.20
N CYS A 79 14.73 15.33 -0.24
CA CYS A 79 14.85 15.63 1.19
C CYS A 79 15.89 14.81 1.94
N CYS A 80 16.14 13.59 1.45
CA CYS A 80 16.54 12.48 2.32
C CYS A 80 17.78 11.75 1.80
N THR A 81 18.48 12.39 0.84
CA THR A 81 19.81 12.01 0.35
C THR A 81 20.89 12.56 1.28
#